data_AF-A0A1W9WZY1-F1
#
_entry.id   AF-A0A1W9WZY1-F1
#
_cell.length_a   1.000
_cell.length_b   1.000
_cell.length_c   1.000
_cell.angle_alpha   90.00
_cell.angle_beta   90.00
_cell.angle_gamma   90.00
#
_symmetry.space_group_name_H-M   'P 1'
#
loop_
_entity.id
_entity.type
_entity.pdbx_description
1 polymer ?
#
loop_
_entity_poly.entity_id
_entity_poly.type
_entity_poly.pdbx_seq_one_letter_code
_entity_poly.pdbx_strand_id
1 'polypeptide(L)'
;MAVGTASPITINVIAPSTAGDITNQALVSSVTAESDGSNNSVSEVTTVDAVAAEQQADLSLSLADSADQVNTGTALSWIEYFAGEPRNETKKVFGVLLQN
;
A
#
# COMPACT_ATOMS: atom_id res chain seq x y z
N MET A 1 -12.15 42.50 -2.06
CA MET A 1 -12.42 42.04 -3.44
C MET A 1 -12.89 40.60 -3.37
N ALA A 2 -13.91 40.21 -4.12
CA ALA A 2 -14.44 38.85 -4.08
C ALA A 2 -13.52 37.92 -4.88
N VAL A 3 -13.05 36.85 -4.24
CA VAL A 3 -12.44 35.73 -4.97
C VAL A 3 -13.55 35.04 -5.76
N GLY A 4 -13.39 34.91 -7.08
CA GLY A 4 -14.32 34.16 -7.91
C GLY A 4 -14.27 32.68 -7.55
N THR A 5 -15.42 32.04 -7.38
CA THR A 5 -15.48 30.60 -7.13
C THR A 5 -15.07 29.84 -8.40
N ALA A 6 -13.99 29.06 -8.33
CA ALA A 6 -13.55 28.16 -9.40
C ALA A 6 -14.01 26.73 -9.11
N SER A 7 -14.14 25.91 -10.17
CA SER A 7 -14.38 24.47 -10.01
C SER A 7 -13.14 23.79 -9.42
N PRO A 8 -13.29 22.83 -8.48
CA PRO A 8 -12.16 22.12 -7.92
C PRO A 8 -11.51 21.19 -8.94
N ILE A 9 -10.18 21.09 -8.90
CA ILE A 9 -9.39 20.06 -9.59
C ILE A 9 -9.03 19.00 -8.56
N THR A 10 -9.35 17.74 -8.85
CA THR A 10 -9.01 16.60 -7.97
C THR A 10 -7.85 15.81 -8.55
N ILE A 11 -6.82 15.55 -7.73
CA ILE A 11 -5.66 14.75 -8.09
C ILE A 11 -5.57 13.59 -7.09
N ASN A 12 -5.60 12.35 -7.58
CA ASN A 12 -5.44 11.15 -6.76
C ASN A 12 -4.05 10.56 -6.97
N VAL A 13 -3.29 10.43 -5.88
CA VAL A 13 -1.95 9.84 -5.86
C VAL A 13 -1.84 8.85 -4.70
N ILE A 14 -0.80 8.01 -4.76
CA ILE A 14 -0.44 7.10 -3.68
C ILE A 14 0.70 7.74 -2.89
N ALA A 15 0.60 7.73 -1.56
CA ALA A 15 1.65 8.24 -0.69
C ALA A 15 2.94 7.39 -0.83
N PRO A 16 4.14 7.98 -0.61
CA PRO A 16 5.39 7.23 -0.60
C PRO A 16 5.39 6.09 0.44
N SER A 17 6.20 5.05 0.20
CA SER A 17 6.40 3.96 1.16
C SER A 17 7.24 4.36 2.38
N THR A 18 7.77 5.58 2.40
CA THR A 18 8.64 6.10 3.46
C THR A 18 7.91 7.23 4.17
N ALA A 19 7.89 7.16 5.50
CA ALA A 19 7.34 8.22 6.34
C ALA A 19 8.11 9.53 6.19
N GLY A 20 7.39 10.64 6.38
CA GLY A 20 7.95 11.99 6.32
C GLY A 20 6.97 13.01 5.76
N ASP A 21 7.40 14.26 5.75
CA ASP A 21 6.61 15.35 5.20
C ASP A 21 6.72 15.38 3.67
N ILE A 22 5.56 15.51 3.02
CA ILE A 22 5.46 15.78 1.59
C ILE A 22 4.85 17.18 1.39
N THR A 23 5.30 17.89 0.36
CA THR A 23 4.76 19.21 0.01
C THR A 23 4.08 19.13 -1.35
N ASN A 24 2.79 19.45 -1.38
CA ASN A 24 2.06 19.68 -2.63
C ASN A 24 2.14 21.17 -2.97
N GLN A 25 2.51 21.51 -4.20
CA GLN A 25 2.58 22.89 -4.68
C GLN A 25 1.72 23.05 -5.94
N ALA A 26 0.83 24.04 -5.92
CA ALA A 26 0.06 24.44 -7.08
C ALA A 26 0.54 25.81 -7.58
N LEU A 27 0.63 25.94 -8.90
CA LEU A 27 0.98 27.17 -9.60
C LEU A 27 0.01 27.38 -10.76
N VAL A 28 -0.50 28.60 -10.88
CA VAL A 28 -1.28 29.04 -12.04
C VAL A 28 -0.51 30.14 -12.78
N SER A 29 -0.61 30.18 -14.10
CA SER A 29 0.03 31.22 -14.92
C SER A 29 -0.92 31.74 -16.00
N SER A 30 -0.71 32.99 -16.41
CA SER A 30 -1.49 33.68 -17.42
C SER A 30 -0.55 34.34 -18.43
N VAL A 31 -0.94 34.34 -19.71
CA VAL A 31 -0.26 35.12 -20.77
C VAL A 31 -0.71 36.59 -20.80
N THR A 32 -1.84 36.89 -20.16
CA THR A 32 -2.34 38.25 -19.97
C THR A 32 -1.69 38.83 -18.71
N ALA A 33 -1.22 40.09 -18.79
CA ALA A 33 -0.58 40.76 -17.66
C ALA A 33 -1.49 40.79 -16.42
N GLU A 34 -0.97 40.30 -15.30
CA GLU A 34 -1.62 40.37 -13.98
C GLU A 34 -1.03 41.48 -13.12
N SER A 35 -1.89 42.17 -12.36
CA SER A 35 -1.50 43.26 -11.45
C SER A 35 -0.83 42.77 -10.18
N ASP A 36 -1.09 41.52 -9.78
CA ASP A 36 -0.51 40.86 -8.62
C ASP A 36 -0.33 39.38 -8.97
N GLY A 37 0.92 38.92 -9.07
CA GLY A 37 1.23 37.51 -9.30
C GLY A 37 1.63 36.76 -8.03
N SER A 38 1.62 37.42 -6.87
CA SER A 38 2.03 36.80 -5.60
C SER A 38 1.03 35.77 -5.08
N ASN A 39 -0.22 35.84 -5.56
CA ASN A 39 -1.31 34.94 -5.20
C ASN A 39 -1.49 33.75 -6.18
N ASN A 40 -0.59 33.59 -7.15
CA ASN A 40 -0.66 32.53 -8.15
C ASN A 40 0.02 31.21 -7.72
N SER A 41 0.48 31.13 -6.47
CA SER A 41 1.11 29.95 -5.91
C SER A 41 0.59 29.65 -4.50
N VAL A 42 0.39 28.38 -4.22
CA VAL A 42 0.09 27.88 -2.88
C VAL A 42 0.82 26.57 -2.65
N SER A 43 1.20 26.30 -1.40
CA SER A 43 1.79 25.02 -1.00
C SER A 43 1.16 24.53 0.28
N GLU A 44 1.02 23.21 0.39
CA GLU A 44 0.45 22.53 1.54
C GLU A 44 1.34 21.36 1.92
N VAL A 45 1.62 21.22 3.21
CA VAL A 45 2.43 20.13 3.76
C VAL A 45 1.49 19.07 4.30
N THR A 46 1.73 17.81 3.94
CA THR A 46 1.06 16.65 4.49
C THR A 46 2.11 15.74 5.13
N THR A 47 1.87 15.33 6.37
CA THR A 47 2.73 14.35 7.04
C THR A 47 2.27 12.95 6.67
N VAL A 48 3.19 12.13 6.14
CA VAL A 48 2.99 10.70 5.89
C VAL A 48 3.52 9.95 7.10
N ASP A 49 2.61 9.35 7.88
CA ASP A 49 2.99 8.53 9.03
C ASP A 49 3.55 7.18 8.60
N ALA A 50 4.50 6.67 9.37
CA ALA A 50 4.92 5.29 9.24
C ALA A 50 3.75 4.36 9.58
N VAL A 51 3.61 3.26 8.84
CA VAL A 51 2.70 2.20 9.25
C VAL A 51 3.17 1.67 10.59
N ALA A 52 2.36 1.86 11.63
CA ALA A 52 2.70 1.45 12.98
C ALA A 52 3.03 -0.05 13.00
N ALA A 53 4.03 -0.46 13.80
CA ALA A 53 4.53 -1.84 13.79
C ALA A 53 3.41 -2.86 14.09
N GLU A 54 2.46 -2.48 14.94
CA GLU A 54 1.26 -3.24 15.28
C GLU A 54 0.24 -3.37 14.13
N GLN A 55 0.37 -2.57 13.08
CA GLN A 55 -0.42 -2.65 11.85
C GLN A 55 0.32 -3.40 10.72
N GLN A 56 1.60 -3.74 10.92
CA GLN A 56 2.35 -4.56 9.98
C GLN A 56 2.10 -6.03 10.28
N ALA A 57 1.80 -6.81 9.24
CA ALA A 57 1.74 -8.26 9.34
C ALA A 57 3.08 -8.85 8.91
N ASP A 58 3.67 -9.68 9.78
CA ASP A 58 4.81 -10.53 9.44
C ASP A 58 4.27 -11.95 9.26
N LEU A 59 4.12 -12.40 8.02
CA LEU A 59 3.55 -13.70 7.68
C LEU A 59 4.63 -14.60 7.09
N SER A 60 4.68 -15.84 7.55
CA SER A 60 5.57 -16.87 7.04
C SER A 60 4.88 -18.22 6.94
N LEU A 61 5.34 -19.01 5.97
CA LEU A 61 4.89 -20.37 5.71
C LEU A 61 6.11 -21.29 5.67
N SER A 62 5.98 -22.47 6.25
CA SER A 62 6.94 -23.55 6.05
C SER A 62 6.21 -24.85 5.75
N LEU A 63 6.69 -25.58 4.74
CA LEU A 63 6.18 -26.90 4.40
C LEU A 63 7.18 -27.97 4.85
N ALA A 64 6.63 -29.06 5.36
CA ALA A 64 7.35 -30.29 5.65
C ALA A 64 6.59 -31.46 5.01
N ASP A 65 7.30 -32.51 4.61
CA ASP A 65 6.72 -33.74 4.12
C ASP A 65 7.11 -34.94 4.98
N SER A 66 6.41 -36.05 4.79
CA SER A 66 6.67 -37.29 5.50
C SER A 66 7.85 -38.08 4.92
N ALA A 67 8.21 -37.84 3.65
CA ALA A 67 9.29 -38.55 2.95
C ALA A 67 9.64 -37.85 1.63
N ASP A 68 10.93 -37.72 1.35
CA ASP A 68 11.47 -37.16 0.09
C ASP A 68 11.10 -38.00 -1.16
N GLN A 69 10.74 -39.27 -0.95
CA GLN A 69 10.33 -40.19 -2.00
C GLN A 69 9.26 -41.16 -1.49
N VAL A 70 8.23 -41.40 -2.31
CA VAL A 70 7.21 -42.43 -2.07
C VAL A 70 6.99 -43.31 -3.27
N ASN A 71 6.57 -44.54 -3.00
CA ASN A 71 6.18 -45.49 -4.04
C ASN A 71 4.73 -45.26 -4.45
N THR A 72 4.39 -45.68 -5.67
CA THR A 72 3.02 -45.58 -6.18
C THR A 72 2.02 -46.29 -5.26
N GLY A 73 0.89 -45.63 -5.00
CA GLY A 73 -0.16 -46.16 -4.12
C GLY A 73 0.13 -46.09 -2.62
N THR A 74 1.26 -45.51 -2.20
CA THR A 74 1.56 -45.26 -0.78
C THR A 74 1.11 -43.87 -0.34
N ALA A 75 0.73 -43.73 0.93
CA ALA A 75 0.25 -42.47 1.46
C ALA A 75 1.43 -41.51 1.72
N LEU A 76 1.32 -40.29 1.21
CA LEU A 76 2.15 -39.14 1.56
C LEU A 76 1.38 -38.21 2.49
N SER A 77 2.09 -37.50 3.37
CA SER A 77 1.52 -36.42 4.17
C SER A 77 2.41 -35.18 4.09
N TRP A 78 1.78 -34.03 3.87
CA TRP A 78 2.42 -32.71 3.98
C TRP A 78 1.88 -31.99 5.21
N ILE A 79 2.77 -31.33 5.94
CA ILE A 79 2.45 -30.49 7.08
C ILE A 79 2.86 -29.07 6.72
N GLU A 80 1.90 -28.15 6.76
CA GLU A 80 2.13 -26.72 6.57
C GLU A 80 2.05 -26.01 7.92
N TYR A 81 3.09 -25.25 8.27
CA TYR A 81 3.09 -24.39 9.44
C TYR A 81 2.90 -22.93 9.01
N PHE A 82 2.11 -22.22 9.79
CA PHE A 82 1.87 -20.79 9.66
C PHE A 82 2.50 -20.09 10.85
N ALA A 83 3.32 -19.07 10.61
CA ALA A 83 3.80 -18.19 11.67
C ALA A 83 3.54 -16.73 11.28
N GLY A 84 3.18 -15.92 12.27
CA GLY A 84 2.76 -14.53 12.07
C GLY A 84 1.48 -14.19 12.81
N GLU A 85 1.40 -12.98 13.36
CA GLU A 85 0.20 -12.44 14.02
C GLU A 85 -0.48 -11.45 13.07
N PRO A 86 -1.42 -11.85 12.20
CA PRO A 86 -2.25 -10.89 11.49
C PRO A 86 -3.21 -10.27 12.50
N ARG A 87 -2.90 -9.05 12.98
CA ARG A 87 -3.79 -8.33 13.90
C ARG A 87 -5.12 -7.93 13.25
N ASN A 88 -5.30 -8.09 11.93
CA ASN A 88 -6.57 -7.73 11.27
C ASN A 88 -6.96 -8.40 9.94
N GLU A 89 -6.34 -9.51 9.49
CA GLU A 89 -6.77 -10.18 8.25
C GLU A 89 -6.85 -11.71 8.39
N THR A 90 -8.09 -12.21 8.51
CA THR A 90 -8.38 -13.64 8.44
C THR A 90 -8.57 -14.03 6.97
N LYS A 91 -7.48 -14.31 6.25
CA LYS A 91 -7.58 -15.05 4.98
C LYS A 91 -6.49 -16.11 4.85
N LYS A 92 -6.74 -17.26 5.46
CA LYS A 92 -6.02 -18.50 5.14
C LYS A 92 -6.62 -19.06 3.86
N VAL A 93 -6.00 -18.82 2.71
CA VAL A 93 -6.38 -19.45 1.44
C VAL A 93 -5.68 -20.80 1.37
N PHE A 94 -6.45 -21.88 1.43
CA PHE A 94 -5.96 -23.25 1.26
C PHE A 94 -6.17 -23.70 -0.18
N GLY A 95 -5.13 -24.27 -0.79
CA GLY A 95 -5.22 -24.93 -2.09
C GLY A 95 -4.12 -25.98 -2.23
N VAL A 96 -4.44 -27.23 -1.91
CA VAL A 96 -3.58 -28.36 -2.27
C VAL A 96 -3.99 -28.82 -3.67
N LEU A 97 -3.14 -28.56 -4.67
CA LEU A 97 -3.25 -29.20 -5.98
C LEU A 97 -2.46 -30.52 -5.93
N LEU A 98 -3.17 -31.65 -5.93
CA LEU A 98 -2.57 -32.93 -6.31
C LEU A 98 -2.40 -32.92 -7.83
N GLN A 99 -1.16 -32.88 -8.32
CA GLN A 99 -0.88 -33.08 -9.74
C GLN A 99 -0.51 -34.55 -9.98
N ASN A 100 -1.19 -35.15 -10.97
CA ASN A 100 -0.93 -36.50 -11.48
C ASN A 100 0.29 -36.53 -12.39
#